data_AF-A0A925MU21-F1
#
_entry.id   AF-A0A925MU21-F1
#
_cell.length_a   1.000
_cell.length_b   1.000
_cell.length_c   1.000
_cell.angle_alpha   90.00
_cell.angle_beta   90.00
_cell.angle_gamma   90.00
#
_symmetry.space_group_name_H-M   'P 1'
#
loop_
_entity.id
_entity.type
_entity.pdbx_description
1 polymer ?
#
loop_
_entity_poly.entity_id
_entity_poly.type
_entity_poly.pdbx_seq_one_letter_code
_entity_poly.pdbx_strand_id
1 'polypeptide(L)' 'MRVLGIETSCDETAAAIYDGEAGLLAHRLFSQIDLHAQYGGVVPELAARDHVRKLVPLIEEVMAAS' A
#
# COMPACT_ATOMS: atom_id res chain seq x y z
N MET A 1 -13.94 -16.03 -5.59
CA MET A 1 -13.16 -15.14 -6.50
C MET A 1 -12.19 -14.34 -5.64
N ARG A 2 -10.94 -14.19 -6.08
CA ARG A 2 -9.93 -13.38 -5.37
C ARG A 2 -9.74 -12.04 -6.06
N VAL A 3 -9.60 -10.98 -5.26
CA VAL A 3 -9.41 -9.59 -5.69
C VAL A 3 -8.14 -9.06 -5.06
N LEU A 4 -7.26 -8.48 -5.88
CA LEU A 4 -6.13 -7.67 -5.43
C LEU A 4 -6.61 -6.22 -5.26
N GLY A 5 -6.61 -5.73 -4.02
CA GLY A 5 -6.84 -4.32 -3.70
C GLY A 5 -5.52 -3.56 -3.66
N ILE A 6 -5.52 -2.34 -4.21
CA ILE A 6 -4.41 -1.39 -4.19
C ILE A 6 -4.94 -0.05 -3.69
N GLU A 7 -4.25 0.55 -2.72
CA GLU A 7 -4.57 1.85 -2.15
C GLU A 7 -3.35 2.76 -2.20
N THR A 8 -3.47 3.89 -2.91
CA THR A 8 -2.41 4.89 -3.14
C THR A 8 -2.99 6.31 -3.27
N SER A 9 -4.03 6.65 -2.51
CA SER A 9 -4.73 7.94 -2.66
C SER A 9 -4.04 9.13 -1.98
N CYS A 10 -3.30 8.89 -0.89
CA CYS A 10 -2.64 9.94 -0.10
C CYS A 10 -1.16 9.64 0.16
N ASP A 11 -0.81 9.17 1.37
CA ASP A 11 0.57 8.93 1.79
C ASP A 11 0.82 7.50 2.32
N GLU A 12 -0.20 6.65 2.29
CA GLU A 12 -0.08 5.21 2.46
C GLU A 12 -0.05 4.47 1.12
N THR A 13 0.84 3.49 1.02
CA THR A 13 0.81 2.48 -0.05
C THR A 13 0.35 1.17 0.57
N ALA A 14 -0.76 0.61 0.12
CA ALA A 14 -1.23 -0.67 0.62
C ALA A 14 -1.64 -1.61 -0.51
N ALA A 15 -1.47 -2.90 -0.24
CA ALA A 15 -1.96 -3.99 -1.09
C ALA A 15 -2.70 -5.01 -0.21
N ALA A 16 -3.71 -5.68 -0.77
CA ALA A 16 -4.46 -6.71 -0.07
C ALA A 16 -5.03 -7.77 -1.03
N ILE A 17 -5.14 -9.01 -0.58
CA ILE A 17 -5.86 -10.08 -1.27
C ILE A 17 -7.14 -10.39 -0.49
N TYR A 18 -8.29 -10.21 -1.12
CA TYR A 18 -9.59 -10.53 -0.56
C TYR A 18 -10.24 -11.67 -1.36
N ASP A 19 -10.75 -12.68 -0.67
CA ASP A 19 -11.53 -13.77 -1.24
C ASP A 19 -13.00 -13.61 -0.89
N GLY A 20 -13.88 -13.76 -1.88
CA GLY A 20 -15.33 -13.59 -1.70
C GLY A 20 -15.97 -14.55 -0.70
N GLU A 21 -15.35 -15.70 -0.39
CA GLU A 21 -15.86 -16.68 0.57
C GLU A 21 -15.03 -16.70 1.86
N ALA A 22 -13.69 -16.62 1.74
CA ALA A 22 -12.78 -16.70 2.88
C ALA A 22 -12.45 -15.35 3.54
N GLY A 23 -12.88 -14.23 2.95
CA GLY A 23 -12.60 -12.89 3.48
C GLY A 23 -11.18 -12.41 3.17
N LEU A 24 -10.59 -11.63 4.07
CA LEU A 24 -9.25 -11.07 3.89
C LEU A 24 -8.17 -12.15 4.07
N LEU A 25 -7.41 -12.44 3.00
CA LEU A 25 -6.34 -13.44 3.03
C LEU A 25 -5.01 -12.83 3.46
N ALA A 26 -4.65 -11.68 2.90
CA ALA A 26 -3.41 -10.97 3.23
C ALA A 26 -3.56 -9.47 3.03
N HIS A 27 -2.83 -8.66 3.80
CA HIS A 27 -2.67 -7.23 3.55
C HIS A 27 -1.28 -6.75 4.01
N ARG A 28 -0.77 -5.71 3.35
CA ARG A 28 0.44 -4.98 3.75
C ARG A 28 0.23 -3.49 3.52
N LEU A 29 0.88 -2.69 4.35
CA LEU A 29 0.78 -1.23 4.32
C LEU A 29 2.16 -0.63 4.61
N PHE A 30 2.51 0.39 3.85
CA PHE A 30 3.63 1.28 4.08
C PHE A 30 3.10 2.70 4.27
N SER A 31 3.48 3.35 5.37
CA SER A 31 3.11 4.74 5.67
C SER A 31 4.30 5.67 5.46
N GLN A 32 4.04 6.84 4.89
CA GLN A 32 5.04 7.88 4.65
C GLN A 32 5.00 9.01 5.69
N ILE A 33 4.27 8.84 6.80
CA ILE A 33 4.09 9.89 7.84
C ILE A 33 5.44 10.47 8.29
N ASP A 34 6.45 9.64 8.55
CA ASP A 34 7.77 10.10 9.00
C ASP A 34 8.49 10.96 7.96
N LEU A 35 8.28 10.70 6.67
CA LEU A 35 8.82 11.50 5.58
C LEU A 35 8.14 12.87 5.53
N HIS A 36 6.81 12.91 5.60
CA HIS A 36 6.02 14.13 5.48
C HIS A 36 6.05 15.00 6.75
N ALA A 37 6.33 14.40 7.92
CA ALA A 37 6.47 15.11 9.19
C ALA A 37 7.55 16.21 9.13
N GLN A 38 8.60 16.00 8.33
CA GLN A 38 9.68 16.99 8.14
C GLN A 38 9.22 18.26 7.41
N TYR A 39 8.10 18.18 6.69
CA TYR A 39 7.55 19.26 5.87
C TYR A 39 6.28 19.88 6.47
N GLY A 40 5.79 19.34 7.60
CA GLY A 40 4.56 19.81 8.25
C GLY A 40 3.27 19.44 7.53
N GLY A 41 3.32 18.51 6.57
CA GLY A 41 2.18 18.06 5.79
C GLY A 41 2.60 17.22 4.58
N VAL A 42 1.63 16.57 3.94
CA VAL A 42 1.88 15.72 2.77
C VAL A 42 2.44 16.55 1.61
N VAL A 43 3.59 16.15 1.10
CA VAL A 43 4.19 16.71 -0.12
C VAL A 43 3.83 15.81 -1.30
N PRO A 44 2.92 16.23 -2.22
CA PRO A 44 2.35 15.34 -3.22
C PRO A 44 3.38 14.63 -4.12
N GLU A 45 4.42 15.33 -4.54
CA GLU A 45 5.49 14.74 -5.37
C GLU A 45 6.30 13.67 -4.62
N LEU A 46 6.56 13.87 -3.33
CA LEU A 46 7.26 12.86 -2.53
C LEU A 46 6.38 11.63 -2.33
N ALA A 47 5.08 11.83 -2.12
CA ALA A 47 4.14 10.74 -1.95
C ALA A 47 4.01 9.87 -3.20
N ALA A 48 3.85 10.50 -4.36
CA ALA A 48 3.81 9.81 -5.65
C ALA A 48 5.07 8.96 -5.88
N ARG A 49 6.27 9.49 -5.56
CA ARG A 49 7.53 8.76 -5.72
C ARG A 49 7.62 7.54 -4.81
N ASP A 50 7.17 7.66 -3.56
CA ASP A 50 7.22 6.54 -2.63
C ASP A 50 6.18 5.46 -2.97
N HIS A 51 4.99 5.82 -3.48
CA HIS A 51 4.06 4.83 -4.03
C HIS A 51 4.70 3.98 -5.13
N VAL A 52 5.39 4.60 -6.09
CA VAL A 52 6.08 3.88 -7.18
C VAL A 52 7.14 2.92 -6.64
N ARG A 53 7.89 3.33 -5.61
CA ARG A 53 8.95 2.49 -5.01
C ARG A 53 8.40 1.32 -4.21
N LYS A 54 7.23 1.48 -3.57
CA LYS A 54 6.72 0.55 -2.56
C LYS A 54 5.64 -0.38 -3.08
N LEU A 55 4.92 -0.01 -4.15
CA LEU A 55 3.77 -0.76 -4.63
C LEU A 55 4.12 -2.19 -5.05
N VAL A 56 5.13 -2.38 -5.90
CA VAL A 56 5.49 -3.72 -6.40
C VAL A 56 5.96 -4.64 -5.27
N PRO A 57 6.90 -4.25 -4.39
CA PRO A 57 7.28 -5.07 -3.24
C PRO A 57 6.10 -5.45 -2.34
N LEU A 58 5.17 -4.52 -2.08
CA LEU A 58 3.99 -4.80 -1.26
C LEU A 58 3.04 -5.81 -1.94
N ILE A 59 2.87 -5.72 -3.26
CA ILE A 59 2.09 -6.70 -4.03
C ILE A 59 2.75 -8.08 -3.92
N GLU A 60 4.06 -8.18 -4.09
CA GLU A 60 4.81 -9.44 -3.96
C GLU A 60 4.65 -10.04 -2.55
N GLU A 61 4.76 -9.22 -1.51
CA GLU A 61 4.57 -9.65 -0.12
C GLU A 61 3.16 -10.21 0.15
N VAL A 62 2.11 -9.55 -0.35
CA VAL A 62 0.74 -10.05 -0.13
C VAL A 62 0.44 -11.29 -0.96
N MET A 63 0.97 -11.40 -2.18
CA MET A 63 0.80 -12.59 -3.02
C MET A 63 1.52 -13.81 -2.43
N ALA A 64 2.65 -13.60 -1.75
CA ALA A 64 3.36 -14.67 -1.05
C ALA A 64 2.69 -15.08 0.28
N ALA A 65 1.94 -14.17 0.90
CA ALA A 65 1.29 -14.38 2.20
C ALA A 65 -0.20 -14.78 2.12
N SER A 66 -0.78 -14.83 0.91
CA SER A 66 -2.21 -15.11 0.66
C SER A 66 -2.53 -16.55 0.26
#